data_AF-A0AAV5NQU3-F1
#
_entry.id   AF-A0AAV5NQU3-F1
#
_cell.length_a   1.000
_cell.length_b   1.000
_cell.length_c   1.000
_cell.angle_alpha   90.00
_cell.angle_beta   90.00
_cell.angle_gamma   90.00
#
_symmetry.space_group_name_H-M   'P 1'
#
loop_
_entity.id
_entity.type
_entity.pdbx_description
1 polymer ?
#
loop_
_entity_poly.entity_id
_entity_poly.type
_entity_poly.pdbx_seq_one_letter_code
_entity_poly.pdbx_strand_id
1 'polypeptide(L)' 'MRKIISLLISALLVGGLNFGMFLVAYRKLSFPYMSEEQRVANAPYIFEYVLPCFIVVAIFSVLAYIAASKLSNG' A
#
# COMPACT_ATOMS: atom_id res chain seq x y z
N MET A 1 -18.11 20.07 1.88
CA MET A 1 -18.24 18.79 2.62
C MET A 1 -18.11 17.55 1.73
N ARG A 2 -18.89 17.36 0.65
CA ARG A 2 -18.77 16.16 -0.23
C ARG A 2 -17.36 15.90 -0.78
N LYS A 3 -16.63 16.94 -1.21
CA LYS A 3 -15.24 16.81 -1.70
C LYS A 3 -14.25 16.34 -0.62
N ILE A 4 -14.41 16.80 0.62
CA ILE A 4 -13.56 16.42 1.75
C ILE A 4 -13.80 14.95 2.12
N ILE A 5 -15.08 14.53 2.17
CA ILE A 5 -15.44 13.13 2.43
C ILE A 5 -14.87 12.21 1.35
N SER A 6 -14.97 12.60 0.07
CA SER A 6 -14.36 11.85 -1.04
C SER A 6 -12.84 11.74 -0.89
N LEU A 7 -12.14 12.82 -0.52
CA LEU A 7 -10.70 12.80 -0.29
C LEU A 7 -10.31 11.89 0.87
N LEU A 8 -11.07 11.91 1.97
CA LEU A 8 -10.83 11.05 3.14
C LEU A 8 -11.02 9.57 2.80
N ILE A 9 -12.06 9.24 2.03
CA ILE A 9 -12.30 7.86 1.56
C ILE A 9 -11.16 7.40 0.65
N SER A 10 -10.70 8.25 -0.28
CA SER A 10 -9.54 7.95 -1.12
C SER A 10 -8.27 7.77 -0.30
N ALA A 11 -8.01 8.62 0.69
CA ALA A 11 -6.85 8.49 1.57
C ALA A 11 -6.88 7.18 2.38
N LEU A 12 -8.04 6.81 2.92
CA LEU A 12 -8.24 5.54 3.63
C LEU A 12 -8.02 4.32 2.72
N LEU A 13 -8.54 4.36 1.48
CA LEU A 13 -8.34 3.30 0.50
C LEU A 13 -6.87 3.13 0.13
N VAL A 14 -6.18 4.24 -0.17
CA VAL A 14 -4.75 4.22 -0.52
C VAL A 14 -3.90 3.76 0.67
N GLY A 15 -4.19 4.24 1.89
CA GLY A 15 -3.51 3.81 3.10
C GLY A 15 -3.73 2.32 3.40
N GLY A 16 -4.97 1.85 3.27
CA GLY A 16 -5.32 0.44 3.45
C GLY A 16 -4.67 -0.48 2.42
N LEU A 17 -4.62 -0.08 1.14
CA LEU A 17 -3.93 -0.82 0.08
C LEU A 17 -2.42 -0.89 0.33
N ASN A 18 -1.82 0.20 0.78
CA ASN A 18 -0.40 0.23 1.17
C ASN A 18 -0.09 -0.73 2.31
N PHE A 19 -0.87 -0.65 3.38
CA PHE A 19 -0.71 -1.51 4.54
C PHE A 19 -0.96 -2.98 4.21
N GLY A 20 -1.98 -3.27 3.40
CA GLY A 20 -2.31 -4.62 2.95
C GLY A 20 -1.23 -5.23 2.05
N MET A 21 -0.73 -4.47 1.06
CA MET A 21 0.39 -4.89 0.21
C MET A 21 1.64 -5.20 1.03
N PHE A 22 1.97 -4.33 1.99
CA PHE A 22 3.09 -4.54 2.90
C PHE A 22 2.93 -5.84 3.70
N LEU A 23 1.76 -6.07 4.32
CA LEU A 23 1.50 -7.29 5.09
C LEU A 23 1.57 -8.56 4.22
N VAL A 24 1.03 -8.53 3.00
CA VAL A 24 1.08 -9.67 2.09
C VAL A 24 2.52 -9.96 1.66
N ALA A 25 3.27 -8.93 1.28
CA ALA A 25 4.68 -9.06 0.91
C ALA A 25 5.50 -9.61 2.10
N TYR A 26 5.31 -9.07 3.29
CA TYR A 26 5.98 -9.52 4.51
C TYR A 26 5.64 -10.98 4.87
N ARG A 27 4.36 -11.36 4.80
CA ARG A 27 3.92 -12.73 5.07
C ARG A 27 4.46 -13.74 4.04
N LYS A 28 4.58 -13.35 2.77
CA LYS A 28 5.11 -14.27 1.73
C LYS A 28 6.63 -14.35 1.72
N LEU A 29 7.33 -13.24 1.93
CA LEU A 29 8.78 -13.16 1.72
C LEU A 29 9.59 -13.42 2.99
N SER A 30 9.03 -13.19 4.19
CA SER A 30 9.80 -13.25 5.44
C SER A 30 9.33 -14.34 6.40
N PHE A 31 8.02 -14.49 6.60
CA PHE A 31 7.46 -15.46 7.56
C PHE A 31 7.83 -16.94 7.33
N PRO A 32 7.92 -17.46 6.09
CA PRO A 32 8.25 -18.88 5.87
C PRO A 32 9.73 -19.18 6.12
N TYR A 33 10.59 -18.16 6.13
CA TYR A 33 12.05 -18.32 6.05
C TYR A 33 12.78 -17.80 7.30
N MET A 34 12.06 -17.23 8.28
CA MET A 34 12.64 -16.67 9.50
C MET A 34 11.98 -17.24 10.77
N SER A 35 12.81 -17.56 11.77
CA SER A 35 12.33 -17.83 13.13
C SER A 35 11.72 -16.57 13.75
N GLU A 36 11.02 -16.71 14.89
CA GLU A 36 10.42 -15.57 15.57
C GLU A 36 11.47 -14.53 16.01
N GLU A 37 12.58 -14.98 16.61
CA GLU A 37 13.70 -14.10 17.00
C GLU A 37 14.29 -13.35 15.81
N GLN A 38 14.43 -14.02 14.65
CA GLN A 38 14.92 -13.40 13.42
C GLN A 38 13.93 -12.38 12.85
N ARG A 39 12.62 -12.60 12.97
CA ARG A 39 11.61 -11.62 12.55
C ARG A 39 11.67 -10.36 13.39
N VAL A 40 11.86 -10.50 14.70
CA VAL A 40 12.00 -9.36 15.62
C VAL A 40 13.30 -8.59 15.34
N ALA A 41 14.41 -9.30 15.15
CA ALA A 41 15.70 -8.67 14.85
C ALA A 41 15.72 -7.95 13.49
N ASN A 42 15.02 -8.50 12.49
CA ASN A 42 14.98 -7.94 11.14
C ASN A 42 13.81 -6.98 10.89
N ALA A 43 12.96 -6.73 11.88
CA ALA A 43 11.80 -5.85 11.74
C ALA A 43 12.16 -4.47 11.14
N PRO A 44 13.27 -3.79 11.51
CA PRO A 44 13.64 -2.51 10.92
C PRO A 44 13.86 -2.59 9.40
N TYR A 45 14.63 -3.59 8.95
CA TYR A 45 14.88 -3.81 7.51
C TYR A 45 13.60 -4.16 6.76
N ILE A 46 12.69 -4.90 7.40
CA ILE A 46 11.37 -5.19 6.81
C ILE A 46 10.57 -3.88 6.63
N PHE A 47 10.61 -2.98 7.61
CA PHE A 47 9.95 -1.68 7.53
C PHE A 47 10.55 -0.75 6.46
N GLU A 48 11.81 -0.91 6.06
CA GLU A 48 12.39 -0.16 4.93
C GLU A 48 11.65 -0.46 3.61
N TYR A 49 11.09 -1.66 3.44
CA TYR A 49 10.31 -2.04 2.26
C TYR A 49 8.90 -1.43 2.22
N VAL A 50 8.45 -0.76 3.29
CA VAL A 50 7.21 0.03 3.28
C VAL A 50 7.28 1.15 2.26
N LEU A 51 8.43 1.83 2.14
CA LEU A 51 8.58 2.98 1.24
C LEU A 51 8.42 2.60 -0.24
N PRO A 52 9.07 1.51 -0.75
CA PRO A 52 8.78 0.97 -2.07
C PRO A 52 7.31 0.58 -2.28
N CYS A 53 6.64 -0.04 -1.29
CA CYS A 53 5.22 -0.36 -1.39
C CYS A 53 4.36 0.91 -1.56
N PHE A 54 4.69 1.98 -0.84
CA PHE A 54 4.07 3.30 -1.01
C PHE A 54 4.17 3.83 -2.42
N ILE A 55 5.35 3.74 -3.03
CA ILE A 55 5.57 4.18 -4.41
C ILE A 55 4.71 3.36 -5.38
N VAL A 56 4.69 2.03 -5.22
CA VAL A 56 3.90 1.14 -6.09
C VAL A 56 2.40 1.46 -6.00
N VAL A 57 1.85 1.58 -4.80
CA VAL A 57 0.42 1.91 -4.62
C VAL A 57 0.11 3.32 -5.12
N ALA A 58 1.02 4.28 -4.95
CA ALA A 58 0.86 5.63 -5.50
C ALA A 58 0.76 5.60 -7.03
N ILE A 59 1.64 4.85 -7.71
CA ILE A 59 1.59 4.66 -9.16
C ILE A 59 0.24 4.07 -9.58
N PHE A 60 -0.21 2.98 -8.95
CA PHE A 60 -1.50 2.36 -9.28
C PHE A 60 -2.68 3.30 -9.01
N SER A 61 -2.62 4.09 -7.94
CA SER A 61 -3.67 5.05 -7.60
C SER A 61 -3.78 6.16 -8.64
N VAL A 62 -2.64 6.67 -9.14
CA VAL A 62 -2.61 7.66 -10.23
C VAL A 62 -3.17 7.06 -11.52
N LEU A 63 -2.77 5.84 -11.87
CA LEU A 63 -3.29 5.15 -13.06
C LEU A 63 -4.81 4.92 -12.98
N ALA A 64 -5.30 4.48 -11.82
CA ALA A 64 -6.73 4.29 -11.58
C ALA A 64 -7.51 5.61 -11.70
N TYR A 65 -6.97 6.71 -11.18
CA TYR A 65 -7.57 8.03 -11.34
C TYR A 65 -7.64 8.47 -12.80
N ILE A 66 -6.55 8.31 -13.56
CA ILE A 66 -6.53 8.63 -14.99
C ILE A 66 -7.56 7.77 -15.74
N ALA A 67 -7.62 6.47 -15.48
CA ALA A 67 -8.58 5.58 -16.11
C ALA A 67 -10.03 5.98 -15.81
N ALA A 68 -10.35 6.27 -14.55
CA ALA A 68 -11.67 6.73 -14.13
C ALA A 68 -12.04 8.08 -14.78
N SER A 69 -11.09 9.01 -14.90
CA SER A 69 -11.32 10.31 -15.54
C SER A 69 -11.60 10.21 -17.04
N LYS A 70 -11.01 9.23 -17.73
CA LYS A 70 -11.31 8.95 -19.13
C LYS A 70 -12.70 8.35 -19.32
N LEU A 71 -13.11 7.44 -18.42
CA LEU A 71 -14.44 6.82 -18.46
C LEU A 71 -15.57 7.84 -18.22
N SER A 72 -15.32 8.85 -17.40
CA SER A 72 -16.33 9.87 -17.06
C SER A 72 -16.51 10.96 -18.14
N ASN A 73 -15.56 11.09 -19.07
CA ASN A 73 -15.55 12.12 -20.13
C ASN A 73 -15.84 11.54 -21.53
N GLY A 74 -16.14 10.25 -21.62
CA GLY A 74 -16.47 9.54 -22.86
C GLY A 74 -17.95 9.21 -22.97
#